data_AF-A0A846TAZ9-F1
#
_entry.id   AF-A0A846TAZ9-F1
#
_cell.length_a   1.000
_cell.length_b   1.000
_cell.length_c   1.000
_cell.angle_alpha   90.00
_cell.angle_beta   90.00
_cell.angle_gamma   90.00
#
_symmetry.space_group_name_H-M   'P 1'
#
loop_
_entity.id
_entity.type
_entity.pdbx_description
1 polymer ?
#
loop_
_entity_poly.entity_id
_entity_poly.type
_entity_poly.pdbx_seq_one_letter_code
_entity_poly.pdbx_strand_id
1 'polypeptide(L)'
;LTVVLWQTTSLWGQPFVAAEIWASRHPASPRAQQFLGRHYMLLGEVDKAYTLLARTAADNPRHIDLAMQALQLAACHAGREVKVQQHLAQVNARLANGLFSTAAIEVLSILLNFRQQGRCTALSDADLHHMADSLLSNPAYQAGNARHLLHHIKAQLYRQQKSLDGTVRHLEEAFNARPEIGTAVLIVGTFLSGGLREDALAFIARARSYAPTRPVLRTQWMSLLDQLQQQIEAQLSKERADRPI
;
A
#
# COMPACT_ATOMS: atom_id res chain seq x y z
N LEU A 1 28.11 -30.60 -17.75
CA LEU A 1 26.77 -29.99 -17.60
C LEU A 1 26.13 -30.32 -16.24
N THR A 2 26.17 -31.58 -15.77
CA THR A 2 25.65 -31.99 -14.46
C THR A 2 26.28 -31.29 -13.25
N VAL A 3 27.60 -31.04 -13.25
CA VAL A 3 28.28 -30.32 -12.14
C VAL A 3 27.88 -28.84 -12.08
N VAL A 4 27.79 -28.17 -13.24
CA VAL A 4 27.33 -26.77 -13.33
C VAL A 4 25.87 -26.66 -12.89
N LEU A 5 25.03 -27.61 -13.31
CA LEU A 5 23.63 -27.66 -12.88
C LEU A 5 23.49 -27.93 -11.37
N TRP A 6 24.30 -28.83 -10.80
CA TRP A 6 24.28 -29.11 -9.37
C TRP A 6 24.76 -27.92 -8.54
N GLN A 7 25.79 -27.19 -8.98
CA GLN A 7 26.25 -25.98 -8.31
C GLN A 7 25.22 -24.85 -8.39
N THR A 8 24.56 -24.66 -9.53
CA THR A 8 23.51 -23.65 -9.65
C THR A 8 22.30 -24.02 -8.80
N THR A 9 21.80 -25.25 -8.86
CA THR A 9 20.64 -25.66 -8.04
C THR A 9 20.95 -25.65 -6.54
N SER A 10 22.16 -26.01 -6.13
CA SER A 10 22.56 -26.00 -4.72
C SER A 10 22.72 -24.58 -4.17
N LEU A 11 23.34 -23.67 -4.95
CA LEU A 11 23.48 -22.27 -4.54
C LEU A 11 22.13 -21.55 -4.48
N TRP A 12 21.28 -21.72 -5.49
CA TRP A 12 19.92 -21.16 -5.46
C TRP A 12 19.01 -21.90 -4.46
N GLY A 13 19.40 -23.08 -4.00
CA GLY A 13 18.83 -23.79 -2.86
C GLY A 13 19.22 -23.19 -1.49
N GLN A 14 20.20 -22.29 -1.45
CA GLN A 14 20.64 -21.55 -0.25
C GLN A 14 20.46 -20.03 -0.48
N PRO A 15 19.23 -19.52 -0.33
CA PRO A 15 18.87 -18.17 -0.79
C PRO A 15 19.68 -17.05 -0.11
N PHE A 16 20.07 -17.23 1.16
CA PHE A 16 20.94 -16.27 1.86
C PHE A 16 22.35 -16.19 1.25
N VAL A 17 22.99 -17.34 1.01
CA VAL A 17 24.34 -17.40 0.40
C VAL A 17 24.31 -16.80 -1.00
N ALA A 18 23.26 -17.08 -1.77
CA ALA A 18 23.04 -16.44 -3.07
C ALA A 18 22.92 -14.91 -2.96
N ALA A 19 22.23 -14.41 -1.94
CA ALA A 19 22.10 -12.98 -1.69
C ALA A 19 23.44 -12.31 -1.35
N GLU A 20 24.25 -12.92 -0.48
CA GLU A 20 25.57 -12.42 -0.11
C GLU A 20 26.52 -12.39 -1.32
N ILE A 21 26.57 -13.47 -2.09
CA ILE A 21 27.41 -13.54 -3.30
C ILE A 21 26.97 -12.50 -4.32
N TRP A 22 25.66 -12.34 -4.54
CA TRP A 22 25.15 -11.38 -5.51
C TRP A 22 25.48 -9.93 -5.10
N ALA A 23 25.23 -9.56 -3.85
CA ALA A 23 25.54 -8.26 -3.30
C ALA A 23 27.05 -7.96 -3.28
N SER A 24 27.88 -8.96 -2.95
CA SER A 24 29.34 -8.86 -2.99
C SER A 24 29.87 -8.61 -4.41
N ARG A 25 29.30 -9.29 -5.41
CA ARG A 25 29.69 -9.11 -6.82
C ARG A 25 29.12 -7.83 -7.45
N HIS A 26 28.04 -7.29 -6.90
CA HIS A 26 27.38 -6.08 -7.41
C HIS A 26 27.15 -5.05 -6.29
N PRO A 27 28.24 -4.52 -5.68
CA PRO A 27 28.14 -3.65 -4.51
C PRO A 27 27.37 -2.35 -4.79
N ALA A 28 27.44 -1.84 -6.02
CA ALA A 28 26.74 -0.63 -6.45
C ALA A 28 25.28 -0.86 -6.87
N SER A 29 24.79 -2.11 -6.92
CA SER A 29 23.43 -2.41 -7.38
C SER A 29 22.41 -2.25 -6.26
N PRO A 30 21.49 -1.27 -6.31
CA PRO A 30 20.44 -1.08 -5.31
C PRO A 30 19.62 -2.35 -5.08
N ARG A 31 19.31 -3.07 -6.16
CA ARG A 31 18.55 -4.32 -6.13
C ARG A 31 19.29 -5.44 -5.42
N ALA A 32 20.60 -5.57 -5.65
CA ALA A 32 21.39 -6.61 -4.98
C ALA A 32 21.50 -6.34 -3.47
N GLN A 33 21.73 -5.08 -3.09
CA GLN A 33 21.79 -4.69 -1.68
C GLN A 33 20.43 -4.82 -0.98
N GLN A 34 19.34 -4.43 -1.66
CA GLN A 34 17.98 -4.61 -1.15
C GLN A 34 17.63 -6.08 -0.93
N PHE A 35 17.99 -6.95 -1.87
CA PHE A 35 17.77 -8.39 -1.77
C PHE A 35 18.50 -9.00 -0.59
N LEU A 36 19.77 -8.63 -0.37
CA LEU A 36 20.52 -9.03 0.82
C LEU A 36 19.89 -8.47 2.11
N GLY A 37 19.51 -7.19 2.12
CA GLY A 37 18.84 -6.56 3.26
C GLY A 37 17.56 -7.28 3.68
N ARG A 38 16.75 -7.73 2.71
CA ARG A 38 15.57 -8.56 2.97
C ARG A 38 15.93 -9.89 3.64
N HIS A 39 17.04 -10.54 3.25
CA HIS A 39 17.44 -11.78 3.90
C HIS A 39 17.96 -11.55 5.31
N TYR A 40 18.69 -10.45 5.58
CA TYR A 40 19.03 -10.07 6.94
C TYR A 40 17.79 -9.89 7.81
N MET A 41 16.72 -9.29 7.28
CA MET A 41 15.44 -9.19 7.99
C MET A 41 14.82 -10.56 8.30
N LEU A 42 14.84 -11.50 7.35
CA LEU A 42 14.32 -12.85 7.55
C LEU A 42 15.10 -13.64 8.60
N LEU A 43 16.40 -13.37 8.75
CA LEU A 43 17.27 -13.98 9.76
C LEU A 43 17.20 -13.27 11.13
N GLY A 44 16.41 -12.21 11.26
CA GLY A 44 16.36 -11.39 12.48
C GLY A 44 17.56 -10.45 12.66
N GLU A 45 18.46 -10.36 11.69
CA GLU A 45 19.61 -9.47 11.68
C GLU A 45 19.23 -8.03 11.26
N VAL A 46 18.24 -7.47 11.95
CA VAL A 46 17.62 -6.15 11.65
C VAL A 46 18.66 -5.03 11.61
N ASP A 47 19.76 -5.16 12.36
CA ASP A 47 20.83 -4.18 12.41
C ASP A 47 21.69 -4.14 11.16
N LYS A 48 22.01 -5.32 10.62
CA LYS A 48 22.72 -5.43 9.35
C LYS A 48 21.83 -4.98 8.20
N ALA A 49 20.56 -5.39 8.22
CA ALA A 49 19.57 -4.95 7.23
C ALA A 49 19.47 -3.42 7.17
N TYR A 50 19.28 -2.78 8.31
CA TYR A 50 19.17 -1.32 8.39
C TYR A 50 20.44 -0.62 7.93
N THR A 51 21.60 -1.03 8.44
CA THR A 51 22.88 -0.40 8.09
C THR A 51 23.14 -0.48 6.59
N LEU A 52 22.88 -1.65 6.00
CA LEU A 52 22.99 -1.88 4.57
C LEU A 52 22.04 -0.97 3.78
N LEU A 53 20.74 -1.03 4.08
CA LEU A 53 19.72 -0.27 3.35
C LEU A 53 19.89 1.24 3.49
N ALA A 54 20.21 1.73 4.69
CA ALA A 54 20.45 3.15 4.94
C ALA A 54 21.67 3.66 4.15
N ARG A 55 22.76 2.89 4.11
CA ARG A 55 23.94 3.22 3.30
C ARG A 55 23.60 3.20 1.82
N THR A 56 22.97 2.14 1.32
CA THR A 56 22.60 2.04 -0.11
C THR A 56 21.64 3.16 -0.50
N ALA A 57 20.71 3.56 0.38
CA ALA A 57 19.82 4.70 0.16
C ALA A 57 20.58 6.03 0.08
N ALA A 58 21.63 6.22 0.88
CA ALA A 58 22.48 7.41 0.81
C ALA A 58 23.21 7.48 -0.54
N ASP A 59 23.75 6.34 -1.01
CA ASP A 59 24.48 6.24 -2.27
C ASP A 59 23.55 6.32 -3.50
N ASN A 60 22.25 6.06 -3.33
CA ASN A 60 21.27 5.98 -4.41
C ASN A 60 20.02 6.84 -4.14
N PRO A 61 20.14 8.18 -4.15
CA PRO A 61 19.09 9.09 -3.69
C PRO A 61 17.78 9.03 -4.49
N ARG A 62 17.82 8.54 -5.73
CA ARG A 62 16.62 8.38 -6.58
C ARG A 62 15.82 7.10 -6.27
N HIS A 63 16.41 6.14 -5.56
CA HIS A 63 15.75 4.88 -5.15
C HIS A 63 15.03 5.08 -3.82
N ILE A 64 13.83 5.66 -3.88
CA ILE A 64 13.03 6.03 -2.70
C ILE A 64 12.64 4.83 -1.84
N ASP A 65 12.49 3.65 -2.45
CA ASP A 65 12.16 2.41 -1.76
C ASP A 65 13.20 2.00 -0.73
N LEU A 66 14.50 2.20 -1.02
CA LEU A 66 15.57 1.93 -0.06
C LEU A 66 15.47 2.86 1.17
N ALA A 67 15.22 4.15 0.94
CA ALA A 67 15.08 5.13 2.01
C ALA A 67 13.83 4.83 2.86
N MET A 68 12.71 4.46 2.22
CA MET A 68 11.49 4.07 2.91
C MET A 68 11.68 2.80 3.74
N GLN A 69 12.37 1.78 3.21
CA GLN A 69 12.68 0.56 3.97
C GLN A 69 13.59 0.88 5.16
N ALA A 70 14.62 1.71 5.00
CA ALA A 70 15.47 2.14 6.10
C ALA A 70 14.66 2.90 7.18
N LEU A 71 13.75 3.79 6.77
CA LEU A 71 12.83 4.47 7.68
C LEU A 71 11.91 3.49 8.42
N GLN A 72 11.34 2.51 7.73
CA GLN A 72 10.53 1.46 8.35
C GLN A 72 11.33 0.72 9.42
N LEU A 73 12.58 0.34 9.14
CA LEU A 73 13.41 -0.34 10.12
C LEU A 73 13.75 0.56 11.31
N ALA A 74 14.03 1.84 11.08
CA ALA A 74 14.30 2.80 12.16
C ALA A 74 13.07 3.09 13.02
N ALA A 75 11.89 3.21 12.42
CA ALA A 75 10.66 3.58 13.11
C ALA A 75 10.02 2.40 13.86
N CYS A 76 10.13 1.19 13.32
CA CYS A 76 9.31 0.06 13.75
C CYS A 76 10.04 -1.04 14.53
N HIS A 77 11.36 -0.90 14.71
CA HIS A 77 12.19 -1.82 15.49
C HIS A 77 12.88 -1.07 16.64
N ALA A 78 12.86 -1.66 17.83
CA ALA A 78 13.25 -1.01 19.07
C ALA A 78 14.71 -0.49 19.06
N GLY A 79 14.95 0.64 19.74
CA GLY A 79 16.29 1.20 19.96
C GLY A 79 16.80 2.14 18.85
N ARG A 80 15.89 2.67 18.03
CA ARG A 80 16.21 3.46 16.82
C ARG A 80 15.38 4.72 16.64
N GLU A 81 14.56 5.04 17.62
CA GLU A 81 13.62 6.16 17.61
C GLU A 81 14.33 7.50 17.37
N VAL A 82 15.56 7.64 17.89
CA VAL A 82 16.38 8.85 17.77
C VAL A 82 16.70 9.22 16.31
N LYS A 83 16.76 8.24 15.40
CA LYS A 83 17.11 8.48 13.99
C LYS A 83 15.88 8.67 13.08
N VAL A 84 14.67 8.45 13.57
CA VAL A 84 13.45 8.42 12.74
C VAL A 84 13.22 9.74 12.04
N GLN A 85 13.36 10.88 12.74
CA GLN A 85 13.11 12.19 12.15
C GLN A 85 14.11 12.55 11.05
N GLN A 86 15.38 12.15 11.20
CA GLN A 86 16.39 12.31 10.15
C GLN A 86 16.03 11.49 8.90
N HIS A 87 15.64 10.23 9.07
CA HIS A 87 15.23 9.37 7.95
C HIS A 87 13.94 9.84 7.29
N LEU A 88 12.98 10.34 8.09
CA LEU A 88 11.75 10.90 7.60
C LEU A 88 12.02 12.13 6.71
N ALA A 89 12.89 13.04 7.14
CA ALA A 89 13.29 14.19 6.34
C ALA A 89 13.96 13.76 5.01
N GLN A 90 14.83 12.74 5.04
CA GLN A 90 15.46 12.21 3.84
C GLN A 90 14.45 11.59 2.87
N VAL A 91 13.49 10.83 3.38
CA VAL A 91 12.41 10.25 2.58
C VAL A 91 11.57 11.37 1.95
N ASN A 92 11.08 12.32 2.74
CA ASN A 92 10.24 13.42 2.28
C ASN A 92 10.91 14.27 1.18
N ALA A 93 12.22 14.50 1.28
CA ALA A 93 12.97 15.23 0.26
C ALA A 93 13.03 14.52 -1.11
N ARG A 94 12.77 13.21 -1.16
CA ARG A 94 12.97 12.36 -2.35
C ARG A 94 11.66 11.88 -2.97
N LEU A 95 10.57 11.75 -2.18
CA LEU A 95 9.32 11.11 -2.63
C LEU A 95 8.71 11.73 -3.89
N ALA A 96 8.73 13.07 -3.99
CA ALA A 96 8.12 13.78 -5.12
C ALA A 96 8.83 13.55 -6.47
N ASN A 97 10.13 13.19 -6.45
CA ASN A 97 10.98 13.08 -7.66
C ASN A 97 11.71 11.74 -7.81
N GLY A 98 11.45 10.79 -6.90
CA GLY A 98 12.04 9.46 -6.90
C GLY A 98 11.62 8.61 -8.08
N LEU A 99 12.40 7.57 -8.37
CA LEU A 99 12.03 6.55 -9.36
C LEU A 99 10.81 5.76 -8.88
N PHE A 100 9.99 5.31 -9.84
CA PHE A 100 8.89 4.40 -9.54
C PHE A 100 9.42 3.12 -8.90
N SER A 101 8.82 2.74 -7.78
CA SER A 101 9.01 1.46 -7.12
C SER A 101 7.72 1.03 -6.44
N THR A 102 7.27 -0.19 -6.71
CA THR A 102 6.14 -0.81 -6.01
C THR A 102 6.45 -1.03 -4.53
N ALA A 103 7.73 -1.26 -4.20
CA ALA A 103 8.16 -1.45 -2.82
C ALA A 103 7.95 -0.20 -1.96
N ALA A 104 7.98 1.01 -2.55
CA ALA A 104 7.64 2.24 -1.81
C ALA A 104 6.18 2.24 -1.33
N ILE A 105 5.24 1.79 -2.18
CA ILE A 105 3.81 1.66 -1.84
C ILE A 105 3.62 0.56 -0.79
N GLU A 106 4.31 -0.58 -0.97
CA GLU A 106 4.27 -1.69 -0.02
C GLU A 106 4.76 -1.28 1.37
N VAL A 107 5.89 -0.57 1.46
CA VAL A 107 6.41 -0.06 2.72
C VAL A 107 5.43 0.89 3.39
N LEU A 108 4.80 1.80 2.64
CA LEU A 108 3.79 2.70 3.19
C LEU A 108 2.60 1.94 3.78
N SER A 109 2.14 0.90 3.10
CA SER A 109 1.09 -0.01 3.60
C SER A 109 1.54 -0.75 4.88
N ILE A 110 2.79 -1.22 4.94
CA ILE A 110 3.35 -1.87 6.14
C ILE A 110 3.41 -0.88 7.31
N LEU A 111 3.90 0.34 7.08
CA LEU A 111 3.96 1.39 8.10
C LEU A 111 2.58 1.69 8.68
N LEU A 112 1.57 1.81 7.81
CA LEU A 112 0.18 2.01 8.19
C LEU A 112 -0.34 0.87 9.09
N ASN A 113 -0.12 -0.38 8.67
CA ASN A 113 -0.57 -1.55 9.41
C ASN A 113 0.13 -1.68 10.77
N PHE A 114 1.44 -1.42 10.83
CA PHE A 114 2.15 -1.42 12.11
C PHE A 114 1.69 -0.27 13.02
N ARG A 115 1.40 0.90 12.47
CA ARG A 115 0.85 2.03 13.24
C ARG A 115 -0.50 1.69 13.86
N GLN A 116 -1.36 1.00 13.10
CA GLN A 116 -2.65 0.48 13.57
C GLN A 116 -2.52 -0.52 14.72
N GLN A 117 -1.44 -1.28 14.74
CA GLN A 117 -1.11 -2.23 15.81
C GLN A 117 -0.43 -1.56 17.02
N GLY A 118 -0.36 -0.22 17.07
CA GLY A 118 0.33 0.51 18.13
C GLY A 118 1.85 0.45 18.06
N ARG A 119 2.42 -0.07 16.96
CA ARG A 119 3.86 -0.08 16.68
C ARG A 119 4.25 1.18 15.89
N CYS A 120 5.55 1.41 15.74
CA CYS A 120 6.09 2.56 15.01
C CYS A 120 5.56 3.91 15.51
N THR A 121 5.49 4.09 16.83
CA THR A 121 4.90 5.28 17.47
C THR A 121 5.64 6.58 17.15
N ALA A 122 6.88 6.48 16.66
CA ALA A 122 7.67 7.61 16.19
C ALA A 122 7.16 8.24 14.88
N LEU A 123 6.23 7.56 14.16
CA LEU A 123 5.55 8.10 12.98
C LEU A 123 4.11 8.46 13.31
N SER A 124 3.70 9.66 12.91
CA SER A 124 2.33 10.14 13.03
C SER A 124 1.49 9.79 11.79
N ASP A 125 0.16 9.83 11.93
CA ASP A 125 -0.73 9.70 10.77
C ASP A 125 -0.51 10.83 9.76
N ALA A 126 -0.09 12.02 10.23
CA ALA A 126 0.26 13.14 9.37
C ALA A 126 1.49 12.84 8.49
N ASP A 127 2.49 12.14 9.04
CA ASP A 127 3.66 11.71 8.28
C ASP A 127 3.26 10.72 7.17
N LEU A 128 2.37 9.78 7.48
CA LEU A 128 1.88 8.81 6.50
C LEU A 128 1.03 9.48 5.40
N HIS A 129 0.18 10.44 5.76
CA HIS A 129 -0.53 11.28 4.77
C HIS A 129 0.44 12.04 3.88
N HIS A 130 1.45 12.70 4.46
CA HIS A 130 2.45 13.44 3.71
C HIS A 130 3.22 12.54 2.72
N MET A 131 3.60 11.33 3.14
CA MET A 131 4.25 10.38 2.25
C MET A 131 3.33 9.95 1.10
N ALA A 132 2.08 9.62 1.39
CA ALA A 132 1.09 9.25 0.38
C ALA A 132 0.87 10.38 -0.63
N ASP A 133 0.73 11.63 -0.15
CA ASP A 133 0.54 12.81 -0.99
C ASP A 133 1.77 13.13 -1.83
N SER A 134 2.96 12.99 -1.27
CA SER A 134 4.21 13.16 -2.00
C SER A 134 4.34 12.13 -3.14
N LEU A 135 3.99 10.87 -2.88
CA LEU A 135 3.95 9.84 -3.92
C LEU A 135 2.86 10.13 -4.97
N LEU A 136 1.67 10.55 -4.57
CA LEU A 136 0.60 10.94 -5.50
C LEU A 136 0.94 12.18 -6.34
N SER A 137 1.84 13.05 -5.87
CA SER A 137 2.35 14.19 -6.64
C SER A 137 3.49 13.81 -7.60
N ASN A 138 4.12 12.66 -7.41
CA ASN A 138 5.24 12.22 -8.23
C ASN A 138 4.75 11.73 -9.61
N PRO A 139 5.27 12.28 -10.73
CA PRO A 139 4.90 11.85 -12.09
C PRO A 139 5.07 10.35 -12.35
N ALA A 140 6.03 9.70 -11.69
CA ALA A 140 6.31 8.27 -11.84
C ALA A 140 5.21 7.37 -11.24
N TYR A 141 4.35 7.93 -10.39
CA TYR A 141 3.26 7.22 -9.69
C TYR A 141 1.87 7.52 -10.27
N GLN A 142 1.81 8.20 -11.41
CA GLN A 142 0.53 8.58 -12.05
C GLN A 142 -0.16 7.42 -12.79
N ALA A 143 0.50 6.28 -12.93
CA ALA A 143 -0.11 5.09 -13.53
C ALA A 143 -1.30 4.60 -12.69
N GLY A 144 -2.37 4.14 -13.36
CA GLY A 144 -3.64 3.78 -12.72
C GLY A 144 -3.51 2.82 -11.54
N ASN A 145 -2.64 1.80 -11.64
CA ASN A 145 -2.42 0.85 -10.54
C ASN A 145 -1.74 1.49 -9.32
N ALA A 146 -0.75 2.36 -9.54
CA ALA A 146 -0.04 3.02 -8.46
C ALA A 146 -0.94 4.04 -7.74
N ARG A 147 -1.64 4.88 -8.52
CA ARG A 147 -2.64 5.83 -8.01
C ARG A 147 -3.73 5.11 -7.22
N HIS A 148 -4.26 4.01 -7.75
CA HIS A 148 -5.27 3.19 -7.08
C HIS A 148 -4.81 2.72 -5.69
N LEU A 149 -3.62 2.13 -5.59
CA LEU A 149 -3.09 1.62 -4.33
C LEU A 149 -2.80 2.75 -3.32
N LEU A 150 -2.26 3.88 -3.77
CA LEU A 150 -1.99 5.03 -2.91
C LEU A 150 -3.29 5.64 -2.37
N HIS A 151 -4.34 5.72 -3.18
CA HIS A 151 -5.64 6.19 -2.75
C HIS A 151 -6.32 5.21 -1.77
N HIS A 152 -6.14 3.89 -1.92
CA HIS A 152 -6.55 2.93 -0.88
C HIS A 152 -5.85 3.16 0.46
N ILE A 153 -4.54 3.40 0.46
CA ILE A 153 -3.78 3.74 1.67
C ILE A 153 -4.35 5.01 2.32
N LYS A 154 -4.61 6.06 1.53
CA LYS A 154 -5.22 7.29 2.04
C LYS A 154 -6.61 7.06 2.63
N ALA A 155 -7.45 6.27 1.96
CA ALA A 155 -8.77 5.93 2.48
C ALA A 155 -8.67 5.22 3.83
N GLN A 156 -7.73 4.29 3.99
CA GLN A 156 -7.51 3.59 5.27
C GLN A 156 -7.03 4.54 6.37
N LEU A 157 -6.15 5.51 6.06
CA LEU A 157 -5.74 6.57 7.00
C LEU A 157 -6.94 7.41 7.46
N TYR A 158 -7.79 7.89 6.54
CA TYR A 158 -8.99 8.66 6.91
C TYR A 158 -10.01 7.84 7.70
N ARG A 159 -10.12 6.55 7.40
CA ARG A 159 -11.00 5.63 8.14
C ARG A 159 -10.57 5.50 9.59
N GLN A 160 -9.27 5.43 9.88
CA GLN A 160 -8.76 5.42 11.25
C GLN A 160 -9.10 6.71 12.01
N GLN A 161 -9.08 7.83 11.29
CA GLN A 161 -9.46 9.15 11.81
C GLN A 161 -10.99 9.31 11.92
N LYS A 162 -11.76 8.26 11.61
CA LYS A 162 -13.23 8.27 11.56
C LYS A 162 -13.79 9.35 10.62
N SER A 163 -13.03 9.74 9.61
CA SER A 163 -13.46 10.69 8.59
C SER A 163 -14.14 9.93 7.47
N LEU A 164 -15.48 9.94 7.47
CA LEU A 164 -16.28 9.33 6.42
C LEU A 164 -15.97 9.95 5.05
N ASP A 165 -16.03 11.28 4.97
CA ASP A 165 -15.79 12.04 3.74
C ASP A 165 -14.42 11.78 3.14
N GLY A 166 -13.37 11.80 3.97
CA GLY A 166 -12.01 11.51 3.53
C GLY A 166 -11.83 10.07 3.04
N THR A 167 -12.51 9.13 3.70
CA THR A 167 -12.50 7.71 3.32
C THR A 167 -13.16 7.51 1.95
N VAL A 168 -14.41 7.98 1.81
CA VAL A 168 -15.18 7.84 0.55
C VAL A 168 -14.45 8.53 -0.60
N ARG A 169 -14.04 9.79 -0.42
CA ARG A 169 -13.34 10.55 -1.47
C ARG A 169 -12.14 9.79 -2.01
N HIS A 170 -11.30 9.24 -1.14
CA HIS A 170 -10.13 8.50 -1.61
C HIS A 170 -10.45 7.11 -2.15
N LEU A 171 -11.48 6.42 -1.67
CA LEU A 171 -11.93 5.20 -2.34
C LEU A 171 -12.47 5.48 -3.75
N GLU A 172 -13.20 6.58 -3.94
CA GLU A 172 -13.68 7.00 -5.27
C GLU A 172 -12.52 7.35 -6.21
N GLU A 173 -11.51 8.08 -5.73
CA GLU A 173 -10.28 8.31 -6.51
C GLU A 173 -9.56 7.00 -6.86
N ALA A 174 -9.51 6.03 -5.94
CA ALA A 174 -8.95 4.71 -6.22
C ALA A 174 -9.75 3.98 -7.31
N PHE A 175 -11.08 4.05 -7.24
CA PHE A 175 -11.98 3.46 -8.23
C PHE A 175 -11.85 4.13 -9.60
N ASN A 176 -11.75 5.46 -9.66
CA ASN A 176 -11.57 6.22 -10.89
C ASN A 176 -10.21 5.90 -11.55
N ALA A 177 -9.15 5.74 -10.75
CA ALA A 177 -7.84 5.36 -11.24
C ALA A 177 -7.81 3.93 -11.81
N ARG A 178 -8.54 3.02 -11.19
CA ARG A 178 -8.68 1.62 -11.64
C ARG A 178 -9.99 1.02 -11.10
N PRO A 179 -11.02 0.88 -11.95
CA PRO A 179 -12.29 0.31 -11.54
C PRO A 179 -12.14 -1.16 -11.14
N GLU A 180 -12.35 -1.45 -9.86
CA GLU A 180 -12.34 -2.82 -9.33
C GLU A 180 -13.55 -3.04 -8.42
N ILE A 181 -14.16 -4.21 -8.54
CA ILE A 181 -15.39 -4.52 -7.81
C ILE A 181 -15.18 -4.49 -6.30
N GLY A 182 -14.01 -4.92 -5.83
CA GLY A 182 -13.66 -4.83 -4.41
C GLY A 182 -13.66 -3.38 -3.89
N THR A 183 -13.22 -2.42 -4.71
CA THR A 183 -13.25 -1.00 -4.33
C THR A 183 -14.69 -0.46 -4.33
N ALA A 184 -15.51 -0.87 -5.30
CA ALA A 184 -16.94 -0.53 -5.32
C ALA A 184 -17.66 -1.03 -4.05
N VAL A 185 -17.40 -2.27 -3.64
CA VAL A 185 -17.94 -2.84 -2.40
C VAL A 185 -17.50 -2.03 -1.17
N LEU A 186 -16.23 -1.63 -1.10
CA LEU A 186 -15.72 -0.82 0.00
C LEU A 186 -16.40 0.56 0.05
N ILE A 187 -16.65 1.20 -1.09
CA ILE A 187 -17.34 2.50 -1.15
C ILE A 187 -18.77 2.35 -0.65
N VAL A 188 -19.52 1.37 -1.18
CA VAL A 188 -20.88 1.08 -0.74
C VAL A 188 -20.92 0.78 0.75
N GLY A 189 -20.06 -0.11 1.24
CA GLY A 189 -19.99 -0.44 2.67
C GLY A 189 -19.65 0.76 3.55
N THR A 190 -18.81 1.68 3.06
CA THR A 190 -18.45 2.92 3.78
C THR A 190 -19.64 3.87 3.86
N PHE A 191 -20.39 4.07 2.77
CA PHE A 191 -21.65 4.84 2.80
C PHE A 191 -22.65 4.25 3.79
N LEU A 192 -22.82 2.92 3.77
CA LEU A 192 -23.74 2.24 4.68
C LEU A 192 -23.32 2.37 6.15
N SER A 193 -22.03 2.33 6.46
CA SER A 193 -21.57 2.55 7.84
C SER A 193 -21.80 3.99 8.33
N GLY A 194 -21.97 4.93 7.41
CA GLY A 194 -22.38 6.31 7.69
C GLY A 194 -23.90 6.54 7.65
N GLY A 195 -24.71 5.52 7.37
CA GLY A 195 -26.16 5.66 7.18
C GLY A 195 -26.57 6.31 5.85
N LEU A 196 -25.62 6.53 4.94
CA LEU A 196 -25.80 7.22 3.65
C LEU A 196 -26.33 6.28 2.56
N ARG A 197 -27.53 5.74 2.76
CA ARG A 197 -28.10 4.70 1.89
C ARG A 197 -28.39 5.19 0.46
N GLU A 198 -28.86 6.41 0.31
CA GLU A 198 -29.13 7.00 -1.00
C GLU A 198 -27.84 7.20 -1.80
N ASP A 199 -26.76 7.66 -1.15
CA ASP A 199 -25.44 7.79 -1.79
C ASP A 199 -24.87 6.42 -2.20
N ALA A 200 -25.09 5.39 -1.38
CA ALA A 200 -24.73 4.02 -1.73
C ALA A 200 -25.44 3.53 -3.00
N LEU A 201 -26.76 3.77 -3.12
CA LEU A 201 -27.54 3.42 -4.31
C LEU A 201 -27.09 4.23 -5.54
N ALA A 202 -26.87 5.53 -5.38
CA ALA A 202 -26.35 6.38 -6.45
C ALA A 202 -24.98 5.90 -6.95
N PHE A 203 -24.09 5.51 -6.03
CA PHE A 203 -22.80 4.93 -6.37
C PHE A 203 -22.94 3.61 -7.12
N ILE A 204 -23.82 2.69 -6.68
CA ILE A 204 -24.07 1.41 -7.36
C ILE A 204 -24.51 1.66 -8.81
N ALA A 205 -25.44 2.58 -9.03
CA ALA A 205 -25.90 2.94 -10.37
C ALA A 205 -24.74 3.40 -11.28
N ARG A 206 -23.86 4.26 -10.74
CA ARG A 206 -22.64 4.68 -11.45
C ARG A 206 -21.69 3.52 -11.72
N ALA A 207 -21.43 2.67 -10.73
CA ALA A 207 -20.49 1.54 -10.82
C ALA A 207 -20.88 0.50 -11.89
N ARG A 208 -22.17 0.37 -12.24
CA ARG A 208 -22.62 -0.49 -13.34
C ARG A 208 -22.03 -0.11 -14.69
N SER A 209 -21.77 1.17 -14.93
CA SER A 209 -21.17 1.65 -16.18
C SER A 209 -19.72 1.22 -16.38
N TYR A 210 -19.03 0.82 -15.30
CA TYR A 210 -17.64 0.37 -15.30
C TYR A 210 -17.49 -1.15 -15.38
N ALA A 211 -18.59 -1.89 -15.55
CA ALA A 211 -18.54 -3.34 -15.60
C ALA A 211 -17.63 -3.82 -16.74
N PRO A 212 -16.73 -4.79 -16.48
CA PRO A 212 -15.73 -5.23 -17.45
C PRO A 212 -16.38 -5.81 -18.72
N THR A 213 -15.62 -5.85 -19.81
CA THR A 213 -16.09 -6.39 -21.10
C THR A 213 -16.14 -7.92 -21.13
N ARG A 214 -15.29 -8.59 -20.34
CA ARG A 214 -15.23 -10.05 -20.27
C ARG A 214 -16.51 -10.60 -19.66
N PRO A 215 -17.27 -11.49 -20.35
CA PRO A 215 -18.62 -11.88 -19.94
C PRO A 215 -18.71 -12.43 -18.51
N VAL A 216 -17.80 -13.34 -18.13
CA VAL A 216 -17.79 -13.95 -16.79
C VAL A 216 -17.59 -12.89 -15.70
N LEU A 217 -16.60 -12.00 -15.87
CA LEU A 217 -16.33 -10.93 -14.92
C LEU A 217 -17.47 -9.91 -14.88
N ARG A 218 -18.11 -9.64 -16.02
CA ARG A 218 -19.26 -8.76 -16.11
C ARG A 218 -20.44 -9.29 -15.31
N THR A 219 -20.75 -10.58 -15.47
CA THR A 219 -21.84 -11.23 -14.71
C THR A 219 -21.56 -11.20 -13.21
N GLN A 220 -20.32 -11.50 -12.80
CA GLN A 220 -19.91 -11.41 -11.39
C GLN A 220 -20.05 -9.99 -10.84
N TRP A 221 -19.58 -8.99 -11.61
CA TRP A 221 -19.70 -7.57 -11.25
C TRP A 221 -21.16 -7.16 -11.06
N MET A 222 -22.01 -7.46 -12.04
CA MET A 222 -23.43 -7.08 -12.00
C MET A 222 -24.16 -7.79 -10.87
N SER A 223 -23.94 -9.10 -10.70
CA SER A 223 -24.56 -9.89 -9.63
C SER A 223 -24.23 -9.35 -8.24
N LEU A 224 -22.99 -8.94 -8.00
CA LEU A 224 -22.60 -8.39 -6.71
C LEU A 224 -23.22 -7.01 -6.46
N LEU A 225 -23.30 -6.16 -7.48
CA LEU A 225 -24.01 -4.87 -7.38
C LEU A 225 -25.52 -5.05 -7.16
N ASP A 226 -26.15 -6.02 -7.81
CA ASP A 226 -27.56 -6.36 -7.63
C ASP A 226 -27.84 -6.82 -6.19
N GLN A 227 -26.99 -7.69 -5.64
CA GLN A 227 -27.11 -8.14 -4.25
C GLN A 227 -27.00 -6.99 -3.25
N LEU A 228 -26.02 -6.10 -3.44
CA LEU A 228 -25.86 -4.92 -2.58
C LEU A 228 -27.08 -4.00 -2.66
N GLN A 229 -27.56 -3.72 -3.87
CA GLN A 229 -28.74 -2.86 -4.07
C GLN A 229 -29.98 -3.42 -3.37
N GLN A 230 -30.28 -4.71 -3.57
CA GLN A 230 -31.42 -5.38 -2.94
C GLN A 230 -31.37 -5.33 -1.41
N GLN A 231 -30.19 -5.51 -0.81
CA GLN A 231 -30.01 -5.41 0.64
C GLN A 231 -30.32 -4.01 1.16
N ILE A 232 -29.89 -2.97 0.43
CA ILE A 232 -30.12 -1.57 0.83
C ILE A 232 -31.60 -1.21 0.70
N GLU A 233 -32.24 -1.57 -0.40
CA GLU A 233 -33.67 -1.32 -0.65
C GLU A 233 -34.56 -2.03 0.37
N ALA A 234 -34.23 -3.26 0.76
CA ALA A 234 -34.94 -4.00 1.80
C ALA A 234 -34.85 -3.30 3.16
N GLN A 235 -33.67 -2.78 3.53
CA GLN A 235 -33.49 -2.00 4.75
C GLN A 235 -34.31 -0.71 4.74
N LEU A 236 -34.28 0.05 3.64
CA LEU A 236 -35.06 1.27 3.48
C LEU A 236 -36.56 1.02 3.57
N SER A 237 -37.04 -0.07 2.96
CA SER A 237 -38.45 -0.44 3.00
C SER A 237 -38.92 -0.74 4.43
N LYS A 238 -38.08 -1.45 5.21
CA LYS A 238 -38.35 -1.74 6.62
C LYS A 238 -38.36 -0.46 7.47
N GLU A 239 -37.37 0.42 7.31
CA GLU A 239 -37.31 1.69 8.05
C GLU A 239 -38.50 2.63 7.75
N ARG A 240 -39.03 2.59 6.53
CA ARG A 240 -40.24 3.34 6.15
C ARG A 240 -41.49 2.74 6.79
N ALA A 241 -41.58 1.42 6.90
CA ALA A 241 -42.69 0.75 7.57
C ALA A 241 -42.69 0.95 9.10
N ASP A 242 -41.51 1.07 9.71
CA ASP A 242 -41.33 1.21 11.16
C ASP A 242 -41.44 2.67 11.66
N ARG A 243 -41.58 3.66 10.77
CA ARG A 243 -41.78 5.07 11.16
C ARG A 243 -43.25 5.33 11.53
N PRO A 244 -43.58 5.68 12.79
CA PRO A 244 -44.94 6.06 13.15
C PRO A 244 -45.32 7.37 12.44
N ILE A 245 -46.55 7.43 11.93
CA ILE A 245 -47.17 8.59 11.28
C ILE A 245 -47.30 9.74 12.27
#